data_AF-A0A2C7AE22-F1
#
_entry.id   AF-A0A2C7AE22-F1
#
_cell.length_a   1.000
_cell.length_b   1.000
_cell.length_c   1.000
_cell.angle_alpha   90.00
_cell.angle_beta   90.00
_cell.angle_gamma   90.00
#
_symmetry.space_group_name_H-M   'P 1'
#
loop_
_entity.id
_entity.type
_entity.pdbx_description
1 polymer ?
#
loop_
_entity_poly.entity_id
_entity_poly.type
_entity_poly.pdbx_seq_one_letter_code
_entity_poly.pdbx_strand_id
1 'polypeptide(L)'
;MRHFPIFLDLQGRDVLLLGGGEALEAKAALLEEAGARPRRAARFAPDLLEGIALACAAGAPEEDLRALHDACRARGIPVNVVDRPELCGFVTPAIVDRDPITIAIGTGGAAPVLARMARQRVETVLAPGLGRVAAMARHFRQAVRARLPGLAARRRFLDAALSGPAARLAEEGREAEAHAAFAAALERAEAAPAGSVHLVGAGPGAADLLTLRALRLLGEADVVVHDRLVPDEVLALARRDARRIYVGKVRAHHCVPQGEINALLVRLAREGLKVVRLKGGDPFIFGRGGEEKEAVEAAGIACEVVPGITAALACAAQAGIPLTHRDAARSLTLVTGHTRDGRLDVNFASLAQPGQTVAVYMGVTTLPLLFEGIVAAGGDPAQPAAFIERGGTPRQRVLRGSFAEVARRAGGWVEDGPALLLLGEACARGAPLAGATGGATGGAKGGGEQAARGG
;
A
#
# COMPACT_ATOMS: atom_id res chain seq x y z
N MET A 1 -2.31 6.16 -20.12
CA MET A 1 -1.53 4.92 -20.37
C MET A 1 -1.38 4.78 -21.89
N ARG A 2 -0.15 4.73 -22.42
CA ARG A 2 0.11 4.73 -23.87
C ARG A 2 0.10 3.34 -24.51
N HIS A 3 0.46 2.30 -23.75
CA HIS A 3 0.47 0.91 -24.20
C HIS A 3 -0.42 0.07 -23.28
N PHE A 4 -1.18 -0.86 -23.85
CA PHE A 4 -2.02 -1.79 -23.09
C PHE A 4 -1.34 -3.17 -23.05
N PRO A 5 -1.03 -3.72 -21.86
CA PRO A 5 -0.33 -5.00 -21.76
C PRO A 5 -1.27 -6.16 -22.07
N ILE A 6 -0.87 -7.02 -23.00
CA ILE A 6 -1.58 -8.26 -23.38
C ILE A 6 -0.59 -9.42 -23.53
N PHE A 7 -1.08 -10.64 -23.33
CA PHE A 7 -0.38 -11.87 -23.71
C PHE A 7 -1.03 -12.43 -24.98
N LEU A 8 -0.22 -12.68 -26.01
CA LEU A 8 -0.66 -13.20 -27.30
C LEU A 8 -0.39 -14.72 -27.35
N ASP A 9 -1.38 -15.49 -27.81
CA ASP A 9 -1.18 -16.90 -28.13
C ASP A 9 -0.59 -17.03 -29.53
N LEU A 10 0.65 -17.51 -29.61
CA LEU A 10 1.40 -17.66 -30.86
C LEU A 10 1.58 -19.12 -31.26
N GLN A 11 0.95 -20.06 -30.55
CA GLN A 11 1.14 -21.49 -30.79
C GLN A 11 0.80 -21.86 -32.25
N GLY A 12 1.82 -22.24 -33.02
CA GLY A 12 1.71 -22.62 -34.43
C GLY A 12 1.42 -21.47 -35.40
N ARG A 13 1.49 -20.21 -34.96
CA ARG A 13 1.20 -19.02 -35.78
C ARG A 13 2.46 -18.56 -36.52
N ASP A 14 2.30 -18.13 -37.77
CA ASP A 14 3.42 -17.59 -38.55
C ASP A 14 3.74 -16.15 -38.12
N VAL A 15 5.04 -15.84 -37.98
CA VAL A 15 5.54 -14.50 -37.64
C VAL A 15 6.63 -14.07 -38.61
N LEU A 16 6.65 -12.81 -39.03
CA LEU A 16 7.64 -12.32 -39.99
C LEU A 16 8.86 -11.77 -39.24
N LEU A 17 10.05 -12.21 -39.63
CA LEU A 17 11.33 -11.66 -39.21
C LEU A 17 12.02 -11.03 -40.43
N LEU A 18 12.10 -9.71 -40.46
CA LEU A 18 12.70 -8.94 -41.56
C LEU A 18 14.10 -8.43 -41.19
N GLY A 19 15.09 -8.76 -42.01
CA GLY A 19 16.48 -8.34 -41.86
C GLY A 19 17.34 -9.37 -41.11
N GLY A 20 18.22 -8.90 -40.24
CA GLY A 20 19.18 -9.75 -39.53
C GLY A 20 19.89 -9.06 -38.37
N GLY A 21 20.81 -9.79 -37.75
CA GLY A 21 21.61 -9.31 -36.62
C GLY A 21 21.13 -9.85 -35.27
N GLU A 22 21.98 -9.69 -34.25
CA GLU A 22 21.80 -10.29 -32.92
C GLU A 22 20.46 -9.91 -32.27
N ALA A 23 20.01 -8.66 -32.43
CA ALA A 23 18.74 -8.22 -31.87
C ALA A 23 17.51 -8.87 -32.51
N LEU A 24 17.56 -9.22 -33.80
CA LEU A 24 16.48 -9.96 -34.45
C LEU A 24 16.49 -11.42 -34.03
N GLU A 25 17.67 -12.02 -33.86
CA GLU A 25 17.81 -13.39 -33.36
C GLU A 25 17.30 -13.53 -31.92
N ALA A 26 17.59 -12.55 -31.05
CA ALA A 26 17.04 -12.52 -29.70
C ALA A 26 15.51 -12.47 -29.69
N LYS A 27 14.89 -11.77 -30.67
CA LYS A 27 13.42 -11.78 -30.85
C LYS A 27 12.91 -13.10 -31.40
N ALA A 28 13.63 -13.70 -32.34
CA ALA A 28 13.29 -14.98 -32.92
C ALA A 28 13.18 -16.06 -31.84
N ALA A 29 14.19 -16.15 -30.97
CA ALA A 29 14.21 -17.11 -29.86
C ALA A 29 12.98 -16.97 -28.95
N LEU A 30 12.62 -15.76 -28.54
CA LEU A 30 11.44 -15.52 -27.69
C LEU A 30 10.12 -15.89 -28.39
N LEU A 31 10.03 -15.67 -29.70
CA LEU A 31 8.83 -16.02 -30.48
C LEU A 31 8.72 -17.53 -30.68
N GLU A 32 9.83 -18.21 -30.92
CA GLU A 32 9.90 -19.67 -31.03
C GLU A 32 9.57 -20.36 -29.69
N GLU A 33 10.07 -19.83 -28.56
CA GLU A 33 9.71 -20.27 -27.21
C GLU A 33 8.20 -20.15 -26.95
N ALA A 34 7.56 -19.11 -27.50
CA ALA A 34 6.11 -18.93 -27.47
C ALA A 34 5.35 -19.80 -28.50
N GLY A 35 6.03 -20.68 -29.23
CA GLY A 35 5.45 -21.62 -30.18
C GLY A 35 5.19 -21.06 -31.59
N ALA A 36 5.70 -19.87 -31.91
CA ALA A 36 5.55 -19.27 -33.23
C ALA A 36 6.38 -19.98 -34.31
N ARG A 37 6.03 -19.76 -35.58
CA ARG A 37 6.76 -20.23 -36.77
C ARG A 37 7.39 -19.04 -37.49
N PRO A 38 8.69 -18.75 -37.31
CA PRO A 38 9.31 -17.60 -37.94
C PRO A 38 9.49 -17.81 -39.45
N ARG A 39 9.00 -16.85 -40.23
CA ARG A 39 9.30 -16.69 -41.66
C ARG A 39 10.31 -15.57 -41.80
N ARG A 40 11.47 -15.86 -42.37
CA ARG A 40 12.60 -14.92 -42.47
C ARG A 40 12.71 -14.34 -43.87
N ALA A 41 12.97 -13.05 -43.97
CA ALA A 41 13.22 -12.37 -45.23
C ALA A 41 14.27 -11.27 -45.07
N ALA A 42 15.15 -11.09 -46.06
CA ALA A 42 16.16 -10.02 -46.04
C ALA A 42 15.62 -8.67 -46.53
N ARG A 43 14.59 -8.70 -47.38
CA ARG A 43 13.95 -7.53 -48.01
C ARG A 43 12.44 -7.64 -47.87
N PHE A 44 11.78 -6.49 -47.81
CA PHE A 44 10.34 -6.47 -47.60
C PHE A 44 9.59 -6.62 -48.92
N ALA A 45 8.55 -7.45 -48.92
CA ALA A 45 7.56 -7.53 -49.96
C ALA A 45 6.16 -7.70 -49.34
N PRO A 46 5.10 -7.04 -49.85
CA PRO A 46 3.78 -7.03 -49.19
C PRO A 46 3.10 -8.38 -49.02
N ASP A 47 3.39 -9.34 -49.90
CA ASP A 47 2.92 -10.73 -49.88
C ASP A 47 3.48 -11.53 -48.70
N LEU A 48 4.64 -11.12 -48.16
CA LEU A 48 5.21 -11.74 -46.96
C LEU A 48 4.32 -11.60 -45.72
N LEU A 49 3.36 -10.67 -45.72
CA LEU A 49 2.42 -10.47 -44.62
C LEU A 49 1.21 -11.42 -44.65
N GLU A 50 1.07 -12.25 -45.67
CA GLU A 50 -0.03 -13.20 -45.78
C GLU A 50 0.01 -14.26 -44.67
N GLY A 51 -1.02 -14.26 -43.82
CA GLY A 51 -1.15 -15.18 -42.69
C GLY A 51 -0.26 -14.84 -41.48
N ILE A 52 0.45 -13.72 -41.50
CA ILE A 52 1.35 -13.31 -40.42
C ILE A 52 0.57 -12.75 -39.22
N ALA A 53 0.88 -13.26 -38.03
CA ALA A 53 0.29 -12.80 -36.77
C ALA A 53 0.97 -11.56 -36.20
N LEU A 54 2.30 -11.43 -36.37
CA LEU A 54 3.09 -10.25 -36.00
C LEU A 54 4.38 -10.19 -36.82
N ALA A 55 4.95 -8.99 -36.94
CA ALA A 55 6.22 -8.76 -37.61
C ALA A 55 7.26 -8.13 -36.67
N CYS A 56 8.50 -8.60 -36.78
CA CYS A 56 9.67 -8.02 -36.13
C CYS A 56 10.74 -7.71 -37.18
N ALA A 57 11.41 -6.57 -37.04
CA ALA A 57 12.48 -6.19 -37.97
C ALA A 57 13.69 -5.59 -37.26
N ALA A 58 14.89 -5.92 -37.74
CA ALA A 58 16.14 -5.28 -37.37
C ALA A 58 17.18 -5.45 -38.48
N GLY A 59 18.13 -4.53 -38.61
CA GLY A 59 19.25 -4.67 -39.54
C GLY A 59 18.85 -4.73 -41.03
N ALA A 60 17.65 -4.27 -41.40
CA ALA A 60 17.20 -4.13 -42.77
C ALA A 60 17.31 -2.67 -43.25
N PRO A 61 17.35 -2.41 -44.57
CA PRO A 61 17.36 -1.06 -45.12
C PRO A 61 16.15 -0.23 -44.68
N GLU A 62 16.35 1.07 -44.47
CA GLU A 62 15.34 1.99 -43.92
C GLU A 62 14.06 2.04 -44.78
N GLU A 63 14.19 1.88 -46.10
CA GLU A 63 13.06 1.77 -47.02
C GLU A 63 12.17 0.56 -46.70
N ASP A 64 12.78 -0.60 -46.42
CA ASP A 64 12.08 -1.84 -46.10
C ASP A 64 11.41 -1.76 -44.73
N LEU A 65 12.08 -1.13 -43.75
CA LEU A 65 11.53 -0.93 -42.40
C LEU A 65 10.27 -0.05 -42.42
N ARG A 66 10.28 1.04 -43.20
CA ARG A 66 9.12 1.93 -43.37
C ARG A 66 8.01 1.26 -44.15
N ALA A 67 8.34 0.58 -45.26
CA ALA A 67 7.36 -0.15 -46.05
C ALA A 67 6.68 -1.26 -45.24
N LEU A 68 7.44 -2.00 -44.41
CA LEU A 68 6.89 -2.97 -43.48
C LEU A 68 5.94 -2.30 -42.47
N HIS A 69 6.34 -1.18 -41.86
CA HIS A 69 5.52 -0.44 -40.91
C HIS A 69 4.16 -0.06 -41.51
N ASP A 70 4.18 0.61 -42.66
CA ASP A 70 2.97 1.09 -43.32
C ASP A 70 2.05 -0.06 -43.74
N ALA A 71 2.63 -1.13 -44.29
CA ALA A 71 1.89 -2.31 -44.73
C ALA A 71 1.27 -3.10 -43.58
N CYS A 72 1.98 -3.23 -42.45
CA CYS A 72 1.47 -3.83 -41.22
C CYS A 72 0.34 -2.98 -40.62
N ARG A 73 0.51 -1.66 -40.57
CA ARG A 73 -0.49 -0.73 -40.05
C ARG A 73 -1.78 -0.78 -40.86
N ALA A 74 -1.68 -0.83 -42.19
CA ALA A 74 -2.84 -0.95 -43.08
C ALA A 74 -3.63 -2.26 -42.88
N ARG A 75 -2.95 -3.35 -42.46
CA ARG A 75 -3.54 -4.68 -42.23
C ARG A 75 -3.90 -4.97 -40.77
N GLY A 76 -3.61 -4.05 -39.84
CA GLY A 76 -3.78 -4.27 -38.41
C GLY A 76 -2.82 -5.31 -37.82
N ILE A 77 -1.69 -5.59 -38.47
CA ILE A 77 -0.68 -6.54 -37.99
C ILE A 77 0.26 -5.80 -37.01
N PRO A 78 0.45 -6.28 -35.77
CA PRO A 78 1.41 -5.70 -34.85
C PRO A 78 2.84 -5.81 -35.41
N VAL A 79 3.55 -4.69 -35.44
CA VAL A 79 4.95 -4.61 -35.89
C VAL A 79 5.85 -4.04 -34.80
N ASN A 80 7.04 -4.61 -34.64
CA ASN A 80 8.09 -4.04 -33.81
C ASN A 80 9.40 -3.94 -34.59
N VAL A 81 9.95 -2.74 -34.67
CA VAL A 81 11.23 -2.47 -35.32
C VAL A 81 12.25 -2.11 -34.24
N VAL A 82 13.33 -2.88 -34.15
CA VAL A 82 14.39 -2.69 -33.15
C VAL A 82 15.03 -1.32 -33.34
N ASP A 83 15.27 -0.61 -32.23
CA ASP A 83 15.88 0.73 -32.18
C ASP A 83 15.16 1.82 -33.00
N ARG A 84 13.90 1.59 -33.37
CA ARG A 84 13.03 2.52 -34.11
C ARG A 84 11.63 2.60 -33.47
N PRO A 85 11.49 3.21 -32.28
CA PRO A 85 10.22 3.25 -31.54
C PRO A 85 9.07 3.92 -32.30
N GLU A 86 9.36 4.85 -33.21
CA GLU A 86 8.41 5.52 -34.10
C GLU A 86 7.79 4.60 -35.15
N LEU A 87 8.48 3.51 -35.51
CA LEU A 87 8.00 2.49 -36.44
C LEU A 87 7.33 1.30 -35.73
N CYS A 88 7.20 1.33 -34.40
CA CYS A 88 6.61 0.25 -33.62
C CYS A 88 5.11 0.44 -33.40
N GLY A 89 4.32 -0.61 -33.64
CA GLY A 89 2.92 -0.74 -33.18
C GLY A 89 2.81 -1.35 -31.78
N PHE A 90 3.85 -2.04 -31.29
CA PHE A 90 3.93 -2.57 -29.93
C PHE A 90 5.38 -2.56 -29.41
N VAL A 91 5.54 -2.73 -28.10
CA VAL A 91 6.86 -2.83 -27.45
C VAL A 91 7.07 -4.24 -26.89
N THR A 92 8.28 -4.78 -27.01
CA THR A 92 8.66 -6.02 -26.31
C THR A 92 9.05 -5.66 -24.87
N PRO A 93 8.32 -6.16 -23.85
CA PRO A 93 8.66 -5.89 -22.45
C PRO A 93 9.88 -6.71 -22.00
N ALA A 94 10.44 -6.37 -20.84
CA ALA A 94 11.30 -7.33 -20.14
C ALA A 94 10.40 -8.45 -19.58
N ILE A 95 10.76 -9.70 -19.85
CA ILE A 95 9.95 -10.88 -19.49
C ILE A 95 10.67 -11.65 -18.37
N VAL A 96 9.92 -12.02 -17.33
CA VAL A 96 10.32 -13.09 -16.40
C VAL A 96 9.43 -14.28 -16.69
N ASP A 97 10.04 -15.39 -17.10
CA ASP A 97 9.33 -16.60 -17.42
C ASP A 97 9.52 -17.68 -16.34
N ARG A 98 8.40 -18.23 -15.88
CA ARG A 98 8.24 -19.34 -14.94
C ARG A 98 7.04 -20.17 -15.38
N ASP A 99 6.97 -20.50 -16.68
CA ASP A 99 5.83 -21.16 -17.32
C ASP A 99 5.06 -22.11 -16.39
N PRO A 100 3.73 -21.92 -16.21
CA PRO A 100 2.84 -20.99 -16.91
C PRO A 100 2.76 -19.58 -16.31
N ILE A 101 3.63 -19.22 -15.37
CA ILE A 101 3.62 -17.88 -14.75
C ILE A 101 4.60 -16.97 -15.48
N THR A 102 4.06 -15.99 -16.19
CA THR A 102 4.85 -15.02 -16.95
C THR A 102 4.58 -13.60 -16.44
N ILE A 103 5.64 -12.80 -16.30
CA ILE A 103 5.56 -11.39 -15.92
C ILE A 103 6.17 -10.54 -17.02
N ALA A 104 5.39 -9.58 -17.53
CA ALA A 104 5.86 -8.56 -18.46
C ALA A 104 6.07 -7.22 -17.74
N ILE A 105 7.26 -6.65 -17.89
CA ILE A 105 7.66 -5.39 -17.29
C ILE A 105 7.89 -4.36 -18.40
N GLY A 106 7.01 -3.36 -18.47
CA GLY A 106 7.10 -2.25 -19.43
C GLY A 106 7.40 -0.92 -18.75
N THR A 107 8.30 -0.12 -19.33
CA THR A 107 8.61 1.25 -18.88
C THR A 107 8.04 2.33 -19.81
N GLY A 108 7.17 1.94 -20.76
CA GLY A 108 6.59 2.87 -21.75
C GLY A 108 7.63 3.53 -22.66
N GLY A 109 8.82 2.94 -22.79
CA GLY A 109 9.93 3.48 -23.57
C GLY A 109 10.85 4.45 -22.81
N ALA A 110 10.55 4.78 -21.55
CA ALA A 110 11.28 5.83 -20.81
C ALA A 110 12.69 5.42 -20.35
N ALA A 111 12.93 4.14 -20.05
CA ALA A 111 14.23 3.64 -19.62
C ALA A 111 14.32 2.11 -19.69
N PRO A 112 15.04 1.54 -20.67
CA PRO A 112 15.31 0.08 -20.74
C PRO A 112 16.06 -0.45 -19.51
N VAL A 113 16.96 0.36 -18.94
CA VAL A 113 17.74 -0.01 -17.74
C VAL A 113 16.82 -0.26 -16.53
N LEU A 114 15.78 0.56 -16.34
CA LEU A 114 14.81 0.36 -15.25
C LEU A 114 14.00 -0.93 -15.42
N ALA A 115 13.61 -1.27 -16.66
CA ALA A 115 12.92 -2.53 -16.95
C ALA A 115 13.82 -3.73 -16.59
N ARG A 116 15.11 -3.66 -16.94
CA ARG A 116 16.10 -4.70 -16.59
C ARG A 116 16.31 -4.82 -15.08
N MET A 117 16.46 -3.71 -14.36
CA MET A 117 16.62 -3.73 -12.89
C MET A 117 15.38 -4.30 -12.19
N ALA A 118 14.18 -3.93 -12.66
CA ALA A 118 12.94 -4.48 -12.15
C ALA A 118 12.84 -5.99 -12.43
N ARG A 119 13.18 -6.44 -13.64
CA ARG A 119 13.26 -7.86 -14.01
C ARG A 119 14.17 -8.63 -13.06
N GLN A 120 15.38 -8.13 -12.84
CA GLN A 120 16.35 -8.76 -11.93
C GLN A 120 15.81 -8.91 -10.51
N ARG A 121 15.17 -7.86 -9.96
CA ARG A 121 14.54 -7.94 -8.62
C ARG A 121 13.42 -8.97 -8.57
N VAL A 122 12.56 -9.01 -9.59
CA VAL A 122 11.47 -9.98 -9.66
C VAL A 122 12.00 -11.41 -9.74
N GLU A 123 13.07 -11.65 -10.51
CA GLU A 123 13.72 -12.96 -10.60
C GLU A 123 14.30 -13.46 -9.28
N THR A 124 14.73 -12.56 -8.39
CA THR A 124 15.22 -12.95 -7.05
C THR A 124 14.10 -13.40 -6.11
N VAL A 125 12.86 -12.97 -6.37
CA VAL A 125 11.71 -13.29 -5.52
C VAL A 125 10.95 -14.51 -6.05
N LEU A 126 10.96 -14.75 -7.36
CA LEU A 126 10.22 -15.85 -7.98
C LEU A 126 11.08 -17.11 -8.13
N ALA A 127 10.77 -18.09 -7.29
CA ALA A 127 11.37 -19.42 -7.32
C ALA A 127 11.34 -20.00 -8.74
N PRO A 128 12.46 -20.56 -9.24
CA PRO A 128 12.50 -21.21 -10.56
C PRO A 128 11.46 -22.33 -10.73
N GLY A 129 11.14 -23.04 -9.64
CA GLY A 129 10.19 -24.16 -9.65
C GLY A 129 8.71 -23.77 -9.61
N LEU A 130 8.38 -22.48 -9.60
CA LEU A 130 6.99 -22.02 -9.45
C LEU A 130 6.06 -22.50 -10.57
N GLY A 131 6.61 -22.74 -11.76
CA GLY A 131 5.88 -23.35 -12.88
C GLY A 131 5.29 -24.72 -12.53
N ARG A 132 6.04 -25.55 -11.82
CA ARG A 132 5.60 -26.87 -11.35
C ARG A 132 4.50 -26.77 -10.29
N VAL A 133 4.57 -25.76 -9.42
CA VAL A 133 3.50 -25.47 -8.45
C VAL A 133 2.19 -25.13 -9.17
N ALA A 134 2.26 -24.32 -10.23
CA ALA A 134 1.10 -23.95 -11.03
C ALA A 134 0.55 -25.14 -11.84
N ALA A 135 1.41 -26.03 -12.35
CA ALA A 135 1.00 -27.28 -13.01
C ALA A 135 0.22 -28.19 -12.03
N MET A 136 0.75 -28.40 -10.82
CA MET A 136 0.07 -29.14 -9.76
C MET A 136 -1.29 -28.51 -9.41
N ALA A 137 -1.35 -27.19 -9.20
CA ALA A 137 -2.60 -26.48 -8.94
C ALA A 137 -3.65 -26.69 -10.05
N ARG A 138 -3.21 -26.70 -11.31
CA ARG A 138 -4.07 -26.96 -12.47
C ARG A 138 -4.61 -28.38 -12.47
N HIS A 139 -3.76 -29.37 -12.17
CA HIS A 139 -4.15 -30.78 -12.08
C HIS A 139 -5.31 -30.98 -11.08
N PHE A 140 -5.21 -30.39 -9.88
CA PHE A 140 -6.23 -30.54 -8.84
C PHE A 140 -7.44 -29.59 -8.97
N ARG A 141 -7.48 -28.70 -9.98
CA ARG A 141 -8.49 -27.64 -10.08
C ARG A 141 -9.94 -28.14 -9.99
N GLN A 142 -10.26 -29.25 -10.65
CA GLN A 142 -11.60 -29.83 -10.63
C GLN A 142 -11.93 -30.48 -9.27
N ALA A 143 -11.00 -31.26 -8.72
CA ALA A 143 -11.16 -31.90 -7.42
C ALA A 143 -11.37 -30.87 -6.29
N VAL A 144 -10.59 -29.78 -6.31
CA VAL A 144 -10.76 -28.66 -5.36
C VAL A 144 -12.14 -28.03 -5.46
N ARG A 145 -12.65 -27.80 -6.69
CA ARG A 145 -13.98 -27.22 -6.90
C ARG A 145 -15.11 -28.13 -6.43
N ALA A 146 -14.98 -29.45 -6.65
CA ALA A 146 -15.95 -30.44 -6.21
C ALA A 146 -15.99 -30.56 -4.68
N ARG A 147 -14.82 -30.63 -4.04
CA ARG A 147 -14.70 -30.79 -2.58
C ARG A 147 -15.03 -29.51 -1.81
N LEU A 148 -14.64 -28.35 -2.35
CA LEU A 148 -14.78 -27.04 -1.73
C LEU A 148 -15.66 -26.15 -2.63
N PRO A 149 -16.99 -26.17 -2.48
CA PRO A 149 -17.89 -25.36 -3.31
C PRO A 149 -17.83 -23.87 -2.97
N GLY A 150 -17.53 -23.53 -1.71
CA GLY A 150 -17.42 -22.15 -1.23
C GLY A 150 -16.15 -21.45 -1.72
N LEU A 151 -16.29 -20.18 -2.15
CA LEU A 151 -15.16 -19.40 -2.66
C LEU A 151 -14.08 -19.17 -1.57
N ALA A 152 -14.49 -18.80 -0.36
CA ALA A 152 -13.58 -18.54 0.77
C ALA A 152 -12.80 -19.81 1.19
N ALA A 153 -13.49 -20.97 1.23
CA ALA A 153 -12.87 -22.26 1.54
C ALA A 153 -11.82 -22.65 0.50
N ARG A 154 -12.16 -22.56 -0.80
CA ARG A 154 -11.21 -22.82 -1.89
C ARG A 154 -9.99 -21.93 -1.80
N ARG A 155 -10.19 -20.63 -1.60
CA ARG A 155 -9.10 -19.67 -1.54
C ARG A 155 -8.16 -19.98 -0.38
N ARG A 156 -8.71 -20.19 0.81
CA ARG A 156 -7.93 -20.52 2.01
C ARG A 156 -7.11 -21.80 1.81
N PHE A 157 -7.73 -22.83 1.24
CA PHE A 157 -7.05 -24.08 0.92
C PHE A 157 -5.91 -23.85 -0.08
N LEU A 158 -6.17 -23.15 -1.19
CA LEU A 158 -5.17 -22.88 -2.22
C LEU A 158 -4.01 -22.03 -1.68
N ASP A 159 -4.29 -20.96 -0.93
CA ASP A 159 -3.24 -20.12 -0.33
C ASP A 159 -2.32 -20.97 0.57
N ALA A 160 -2.90 -21.84 1.41
CA ALA A 160 -2.14 -22.74 2.29
C ALA A 160 -1.38 -23.84 1.53
N ALA A 161 -2.01 -24.47 0.53
CA ALA A 161 -1.40 -25.56 -0.23
C ALA A 161 -0.28 -25.08 -1.16
N LEU A 162 -0.46 -23.90 -1.78
CA LEU A 162 0.49 -23.30 -2.73
C LEU A 162 1.63 -22.53 -2.06
N SER A 163 1.58 -22.35 -0.74
CA SER A 163 2.71 -21.85 0.07
C SER A 163 3.23 -22.89 1.07
N GLY A 164 2.71 -24.11 1.02
CA GLY A 164 2.93 -25.17 2.01
C GLY A 164 3.92 -26.25 1.56
N PRO A 165 3.91 -27.43 2.23
CA PRO A 165 4.77 -28.56 1.87
C PRO A 165 4.61 -29.03 0.42
N ALA A 166 3.38 -29.09 -0.10
CA ALA A 166 3.12 -29.52 -1.47
C ALA A 166 3.78 -28.58 -2.50
N ALA A 167 3.74 -27.27 -2.27
CA ALA A 167 4.41 -26.29 -3.13
C ALA A 167 5.93 -26.48 -3.13
N ARG A 168 6.55 -26.63 -1.95
CA ARG A 168 8.01 -26.87 -1.84
C ARG A 168 8.45 -28.13 -2.58
N LEU A 169 7.71 -29.24 -2.42
CA LEU A 169 7.99 -30.49 -3.14
C LEU A 169 7.87 -30.31 -4.67
N ALA A 170 6.86 -29.58 -5.13
CA ALA A 170 6.71 -29.26 -6.55
C ALA A 170 7.86 -28.36 -7.04
N GLU A 171 8.28 -27.36 -6.26
CA GLU A 171 9.43 -26.51 -6.58
C GLU A 171 10.73 -27.31 -6.67
N GLU A 172 10.91 -28.33 -5.86
CA GLU A 172 12.06 -29.26 -5.90
C GLU A 172 11.99 -30.26 -7.07
N GLY A 173 10.86 -30.35 -7.79
CA GLY A 173 10.67 -31.30 -8.88
C GLY A 173 10.21 -32.69 -8.44
N ARG A 174 9.81 -32.86 -7.17
CA ARG A 174 9.33 -34.12 -6.60
C ARG A 174 7.82 -34.29 -6.83
N GLU A 175 7.44 -34.44 -8.09
CA GLU A 175 6.04 -34.32 -8.55
C GLU A 175 5.08 -35.31 -7.86
N ALA A 176 5.43 -36.60 -7.80
CA ALA A 176 4.57 -37.62 -7.19
C ALA A 176 4.30 -37.34 -5.70
N GLU A 177 5.32 -36.91 -4.97
CA GLU A 177 5.21 -36.56 -3.55
C GLU A 177 4.43 -35.26 -3.34
N ALA A 178 4.64 -34.28 -4.21
CA ALA A 178 3.86 -33.04 -4.21
C ALA A 178 2.37 -33.32 -4.43
N HIS A 179 2.03 -34.18 -5.40
CA HIS A 179 0.65 -34.57 -5.68
C HIS A 179 0.02 -35.33 -4.50
N ALA A 180 0.74 -36.28 -3.90
CA ALA A 180 0.27 -37.00 -2.72
C ALA A 180 0.03 -36.05 -1.54
N ALA A 181 0.96 -35.11 -1.29
CA ALA A 181 0.83 -34.12 -0.22
C ALA A 181 -0.35 -33.16 -0.47
N PHE A 182 -0.58 -32.74 -1.72
CA PHE A 182 -1.70 -31.87 -2.08
C PHE A 182 -3.05 -32.60 -1.92
N ALA A 183 -3.14 -33.85 -2.38
CA ALA A 183 -4.32 -34.68 -2.23
C ALA A 183 -4.68 -34.90 -0.75
N ALA A 184 -3.70 -35.30 0.07
CA ALA A 184 -3.87 -35.48 1.50
C ALA A 184 -4.24 -34.17 2.24
N ALA A 185 -3.77 -33.01 1.74
CA ALA A 185 -4.21 -31.72 2.25
C ALA A 185 -5.66 -31.40 1.87
N LEU A 186 -6.07 -31.73 0.64
CA LEU A 186 -7.44 -31.50 0.15
C LEU A 186 -8.46 -32.39 0.87
N GLU A 187 -8.11 -33.64 1.17
CA GLU A 187 -8.97 -34.55 1.93
C GLU A 187 -9.27 -34.01 3.33
N ARG A 188 -8.24 -33.46 3.99
CA ARG A 188 -8.32 -32.84 5.31
C ARG A 188 -8.90 -31.42 5.29
N ALA A 189 -9.08 -30.82 4.12
CA ALA A 189 -9.57 -29.46 4.01
C ALA A 189 -11.03 -29.36 4.48
N GLU A 190 -11.29 -28.40 5.37
CA GLU A 190 -12.64 -28.09 5.81
C GLU A 190 -13.42 -27.42 4.69
N ALA A 191 -14.60 -27.95 4.35
CA ALA A 191 -15.48 -27.38 3.34
C ALA A 191 -16.06 -26.01 3.75
N ALA A 192 -16.19 -25.78 5.05
CA ALA A 192 -16.66 -24.55 5.66
C ALA A 192 -15.69 -24.15 6.79
N PRO A 193 -14.53 -23.55 6.46
CA PRO A 193 -13.57 -23.19 7.47
C PRO A 193 -14.13 -22.06 8.35
N ALA A 194 -13.83 -22.10 9.64
CA ALA A 194 -14.23 -21.03 10.56
C ALA A 194 -13.69 -19.67 10.07
N GLY A 195 -14.52 -18.64 10.09
CA GLY A 195 -14.05 -17.28 9.84
C GLY A 195 -13.19 -16.77 11.00
N SER A 196 -12.51 -15.66 10.75
CA SER A 196 -11.67 -15.02 11.76
C SER A 196 -11.75 -13.51 11.64
N VAL A 197 -11.46 -12.83 12.74
CA VAL A 197 -11.39 -11.38 12.78
C VAL A 197 -9.95 -10.96 13.11
N HIS A 198 -9.42 -10.02 12.35
CA HIS A 198 -8.15 -9.38 12.65
C HIS A 198 -8.42 -7.89 12.88
N LEU A 199 -8.13 -7.42 14.09
CA LEU A 199 -8.15 -5.98 14.41
C LEU A 199 -6.78 -5.42 14.03
N VAL A 200 -6.73 -4.63 12.96
CA VAL A 200 -5.47 -4.21 12.34
C VAL A 200 -5.32 -2.70 12.46
N GLY A 201 -4.20 -2.26 13.03
CA GLY A 201 -3.81 -0.86 13.02
C GLY A 201 -3.33 -0.42 11.64
N ALA A 202 -3.98 0.60 11.09
CA ALA A 202 -3.66 1.20 9.80
C ALA A 202 -2.50 2.20 9.88
N GLY A 203 -2.08 2.57 11.10
CA GLY A 203 -1.17 3.69 11.29
C GLY A 203 -1.89 5.04 11.20
N PRO A 204 -1.16 6.16 11.30
CA PRO A 204 -1.70 7.51 11.42
C PRO A 204 -2.29 8.06 10.11
N GLY A 205 -1.97 7.44 8.97
CA GLY A 205 -2.40 7.87 7.65
C GLY A 205 -1.50 7.31 6.54
N ALA A 206 -0.22 7.65 6.53
CA ALA A 206 0.68 7.25 5.45
C ALA A 206 0.78 5.71 5.30
N ALA A 207 0.61 5.25 4.05
CA ALA A 207 0.60 3.82 3.72
C ALA A 207 1.91 3.08 4.04
N ASP A 208 3.05 3.78 4.04
CA ASP A 208 4.37 3.23 4.37
C ASP A 208 4.60 3.02 5.88
N LEU A 209 3.68 3.50 6.73
CA LEU A 209 3.68 3.25 8.17
C LEU A 209 2.86 2.01 8.57
N LEU A 210 2.33 1.26 7.60
CA LEU A 210 1.72 -0.05 7.86
C LEU A 210 2.79 -1.05 8.27
N THR A 211 2.44 -1.91 9.22
CA THR A 211 3.28 -3.07 9.53
C THR A 211 3.22 -4.09 8.39
N LEU A 212 4.29 -4.86 8.20
CA LEU A 212 4.31 -5.95 7.21
C LEU A 212 3.20 -6.98 7.47
N ARG A 213 2.85 -7.21 8.75
CA ARG A 213 1.74 -8.08 9.14
C ARG A 213 0.39 -7.51 8.72
N ALA A 214 0.16 -6.20 8.88
CA ALA A 214 -1.04 -5.53 8.41
C ALA A 214 -1.19 -5.63 6.88
N LEU A 215 -0.12 -5.35 6.13
CA LEU A 215 -0.10 -5.46 4.67
C LEU A 215 -0.44 -6.88 4.20
N ARG A 216 0.17 -7.90 4.82
CA ARG A 216 -0.13 -9.31 4.53
C ARG A 216 -1.61 -9.63 4.74
N LEU A 217 -2.17 -9.26 5.90
CA LEU A 217 -3.58 -9.52 6.21
C LEU A 217 -4.55 -8.77 5.29
N LEU A 218 -4.20 -7.56 4.84
CA LEU A 218 -4.99 -6.82 3.84
C LEU A 218 -5.00 -7.52 2.47
N GLY A 219 -3.89 -8.16 2.09
CA GLY A 219 -3.82 -9.03 0.90
C GLY A 219 -4.62 -10.33 1.05
N GLU A 220 -4.80 -10.82 2.28
CA GLU A 220 -5.54 -12.04 2.58
C GLU A 220 -7.03 -11.81 2.86
N ALA A 221 -7.46 -10.59 3.17
CA ALA A 221 -8.81 -10.30 3.61
C ALA A 221 -9.89 -10.68 2.58
N ASP A 222 -10.96 -11.30 3.06
CA ASP A 222 -12.19 -11.46 2.27
C ASP A 222 -13.04 -10.17 2.36
N VAL A 223 -13.05 -9.55 3.54
CA VAL A 223 -13.76 -8.31 3.82
C VAL A 223 -12.93 -7.39 4.70
N VAL A 224 -12.88 -6.11 4.35
CA VAL A 224 -12.24 -5.05 5.12
C VAL A 224 -13.31 -4.11 5.66
N VAL A 225 -13.45 -4.08 6.99
CA VAL A 225 -14.32 -3.17 7.72
C VAL A 225 -13.47 -1.99 8.22
N HIS A 226 -13.75 -0.77 7.76
CA HIS A 226 -12.91 0.40 8.05
C HIS A 226 -13.72 1.63 8.45
N ASP A 227 -13.06 2.56 9.13
CA ASP A 227 -13.64 3.85 9.52
C ASP A 227 -13.02 5.01 8.72
N ARG A 228 -13.41 6.24 9.09
CA ARG A 228 -13.02 7.49 8.42
C ARG A 228 -11.51 7.77 8.49
N LEU A 229 -10.81 7.27 9.50
CA LEU A 229 -9.40 7.63 9.73
C LEU A 229 -8.45 6.82 8.83
N VAL A 230 -8.96 5.82 8.12
CA VAL A 230 -8.19 5.03 7.16
C VAL A 230 -8.27 5.69 5.79
N PRO A 231 -7.14 6.14 5.20
CA PRO A 231 -7.15 6.77 3.89
C PRO A 231 -7.26 5.77 2.74
N ASP A 232 -7.71 6.24 1.59
CA ASP A 232 -7.92 5.41 0.39
C ASP A 232 -6.63 4.73 -0.10
N GLU A 233 -5.47 5.35 0.10
CA GLU A 233 -4.17 4.76 -0.25
C GLU A 233 -3.88 3.47 0.51
N VAL A 234 -4.28 3.39 1.79
CA VAL A 234 -4.16 2.18 2.60
C VAL A 234 -5.19 1.14 2.13
N LEU A 235 -6.42 1.56 1.84
CA LEU A 235 -7.46 0.67 1.32
C LEU A 235 -7.11 0.09 -0.05
N ALA A 236 -6.35 0.81 -0.86
CA ALA A 236 -5.88 0.36 -2.18
C ALA A 236 -4.86 -0.79 -2.08
N LEU A 237 -4.19 -0.96 -0.93
CA LEU A 237 -3.30 -2.09 -0.66
C LEU A 237 -4.06 -3.38 -0.33
N ALA A 238 -5.34 -3.27 0.05
CA ALA A 238 -6.18 -4.44 0.22
C ALA A 238 -6.38 -5.14 -1.13
N ARG A 239 -6.55 -6.46 -1.04
CA ARG A 239 -6.87 -7.30 -2.20
C ARG A 239 -8.01 -6.70 -3.04
N ARG A 240 -7.87 -6.70 -4.37
CA ARG A 240 -8.78 -6.03 -5.31
C ARG A 240 -10.24 -6.50 -5.22
N ASP A 241 -10.48 -7.78 -4.97
CA ASP A 241 -11.81 -8.38 -4.84
C ASP A 241 -12.30 -8.47 -3.39
N ALA A 242 -11.56 -7.92 -2.41
CA ALA A 242 -12.03 -7.86 -1.03
C ALA A 242 -13.20 -6.87 -0.91
N ARG A 243 -14.30 -7.30 -0.27
CA ARG A 243 -15.44 -6.43 0.02
C ARG A 243 -15.01 -5.36 1.02
N ARG A 244 -15.33 -4.08 0.77
CA ARG A 244 -15.01 -2.97 1.67
C ARG A 244 -16.30 -2.47 2.33
N ILE A 245 -16.32 -2.38 3.65
CA ILE A 245 -17.48 -1.94 4.43
C ILE A 245 -17.05 -0.75 5.29
N TYR A 246 -17.65 0.41 5.03
CA TYR A 246 -17.41 1.62 5.80
C TYR A 246 -18.34 1.67 7.03
N VAL A 247 -17.77 1.91 8.21
CA VAL A 247 -18.50 2.02 9.50
C VAL A 247 -18.29 3.36 10.20
N GLY A 248 -17.71 4.35 9.51
CA GLY A 248 -17.45 5.69 10.06
C GLY A 248 -18.66 6.64 10.01
N LYS A 249 -18.50 7.83 10.61
CA LYS A 249 -19.51 8.90 10.58
C LYS A 249 -19.59 9.53 9.18
N VAL A 250 -20.73 9.40 8.49
CA VAL A 250 -21.08 10.24 7.33
C VAL A 250 -21.71 11.53 7.85
N ARG A 251 -21.34 12.71 7.32
CA ARG A 251 -21.78 14.05 7.77
C ARG A 251 -23.31 14.32 7.74
N ALA A 252 -24.16 13.32 7.49
CA ALA A 252 -25.62 13.43 7.49
C ALA A 252 -26.39 12.15 7.93
N HIS A 253 -25.70 11.09 8.39
CA HIS A 253 -26.36 9.84 8.81
C HIS A 253 -25.92 9.40 10.21
N HIS A 254 -26.89 8.85 10.94
CA HIS A 254 -26.76 8.36 12.32
C HIS A 254 -25.48 7.52 12.49
N CYS A 255 -24.74 7.81 13.56
CA CYS A 255 -23.54 7.06 13.94
C CYS A 255 -23.89 5.57 14.05
N VAL A 256 -23.17 4.68 13.36
CA VAL A 256 -23.28 3.24 13.62
C VAL A 256 -22.85 3.02 15.07
N PRO A 257 -23.76 2.59 15.97
CA PRO A 257 -23.42 2.28 17.35
C PRO A 257 -22.35 1.19 17.40
N GLN A 258 -21.49 1.22 18.43
CA GLN A 258 -20.42 0.22 18.54
C GLN A 258 -20.95 -1.22 18.58
N GLY A 259 -22.11 -1.44 19.23
CA GLY A 259 -22.75 -2.75 19.26
C GLY A 259 -23.07 -3.29 17.86
N GLU A 260 -23.45 -2.43 16.92
CA GLU A 260 -23.71 -2.82 15.53
C GLU A 260 -22.42 -3.17 14.78
N ILE A 261 -21.32 -2.43 15.03
CA ILE A 261 -20.00 -2.77 14.48
C ILE A 261 -19.56 -4.15 15.00
N ASN A 262 -19.69 -4.38 16.31
CA ASN A 262 -19.33 -5.65 16.93
C ASN A 262 -20.16 -6.81 16.33
N ALA A 263 -21.48 -6.62 16.21
CA ALA A 263 -22.37 -7.61 15.59
C ALA A 263 -22.06 -7.86 14.11
N LEU A 264 -21.66 -6.82 13.36
CA LEU A 264 -21.20 -6.93 11.98
C LEU A 264 -19.96 -7.81 11.88
N LEU A 265 -18.94 -7.59 12.72
CA LEU A 265 -17.71 -8.40 12.71
C LEU A 265 -18.00 -9.88 12.98
N VAL A 266 -18.82 -10.16 14.01
CA VAL A 266 -19.26 -11.51 14.35
C VAL A 266 -20.02 -12.17 13.21
N ARG A 267 -20.97 -11.47 12.59
CA ARG A 267 -21.76 -11.98 11.48
C ARG A 267 -20.87 -12.36 10.29
N LEU A 268 -19.98 -11.46 9.87
CA LEU A 268 -19.07 -11.69 8.75
C LEU A 268 -18.15 -12.90 8.99
N ALA A 269 -17.62 -13.05 10.20
CA ALA A 269 -16.80 -14.21 10.53
C ALA A 269 -17.62 -15.52 10.62
N ARG A 270 -18.89 -15.46 11.03
CA ARG A 270 -19.80 -16.62 10.97
C ARG A 270 -20.14 -17.05 9.53
N GLU A 271 -20.03 -16.15 8.56
CA GLU A 271 -20.08 -16.48 7.13
C GLU A 271 -18.80 -17.21 6.64
N GLY A 272 -17.82 -17.47 7.51
CA GLY A 272 -16.56 -18.14 7.16
C GLY A 272 -15.48 -17.21 6.60
N LEU A 273 -15.71 -15.89 6.63
CA LEU A 273 -14.83 -14.90 6.02
C LEU A 273 -13.62 -14.57 6.91
N LYS A 274 -12.48 -14.29 6.27
CA LYS A 274 -11.36 -13.56 6.91
C LYS A 274 -11.70 -12.08 6.96
N VAL A 275 -12.11 -11.60 8.12
CA VAL A 275 -12.48 -10.20 8.38
C VAL A 275 -11.25 -9.43 8.84
N VAL A 276 -10.97 -8.30 8.21
CA VAL A 276 -10.02 -7.31 8.71
C VAL A 276 -10.81 -6.09 9.18
N ARG A 277 -10.80 -5.80 10.48
CA ARG A 277 -11.26 -4.53 11.04
C ARG A 277 -10.07 -3.58 11.05
N LEU A 278 -9.99 -2.75 10.02
CA LEU A 278 -8.91 -1.79 9.84
C LEU A 278 -9.24 -0.49 10.57
N LYS A 279 -8.35 -0.06 11.48
CA LYS A 279 -8.56 1.05 12.40
C LYS A 279 -7.44 2.07 12.25
N GLY A 280 -7.76 3.36 12.22
CA GLY A 280 -6.75 4.41 12.24
C GLY A 280 -5.88 4.35 13.50
N GLY A 281 -4.58 4.55 13.35
CA GLY A 281 -3.59 4.44 14.42
C GLY A 281 -3.39 2.99 14.87
N ASP A 282 -3.57 2.77 16.18
CA ASP A 282 -3.46 1.48 16.83
C ASP A 282 -4.83 0.99 17.35
N PRO A 283 -5.18 -0.31 17.25
CA PRO A 283 -6.47 -0.81 17.69
C PRO A 283 -6.79 -0.57 19.17
N PHE A 284 -5.78 -0.56 20.04
CA PHE A 284 -5.92 -0.53 21.49
C PHE A 284 -5.61 0.84 22.11
N ILE A 285 -5.10 1.80 21.35
CA ILE A 285 -4.94 3.19 21.82
C ILE A 285 -6.12 4.03 21.34
N PHE A 286 -7.09 4.26 22.23
CA PHE A 286 -8.32 5.03 21.99
C PHE A 286 -9.16 4.57 20.78
N GLY A 287 -8.89 3.37 20.26
CA GLY A 287 -9.56 2.81 19.09
C GLY A 287 -10.80 1.98 19.41
N ARG A 288 -11.09 1.66 20.68
CA ARG A 288 -12.15 0.71 21.09
C ARG A 288 -11.97 -0.73 20.60
N GLY A 289 -10.73 -1.11 20.22
CA GLY A 289 -10.44 -2.47 19.78
C GLY A 289 -10.67 -3.52 20.88
N GLY A 290 -10.57 -3.14 22.17
CA GLY A 290 -10.88 -4.03 23.29
C GLY A 290 -12.34 -4.51 23.27
N GLU A 291 -13.29 -3.57 23.16
CA GLU A 291 -14.72 -3.87 23.07
C GLU A 291 -15.06 -4.74 21.84
N GLU A 292 -14.41 -4.46 20.70
CA GLU A 292 -14.57 -5.24 19.47
C GLU A 292 -14.03 -6.68 19.65
N LYS A 293 -12.87 -6.84 20.28
CA LYS A 293 -12.25 -8.14 20.56
C LYS A 293 -13.09 -8.98 21.50
N GLU A 294 -13.52 -8.41 22.63
CA GLU A 294 -14.36 -9.10 23.62
C GLU A 294 -15.63 -9.66 23.00
N ALA A 295 -16.31 -8.87 22.15
CA ALA A 295 -17.52 -9.31 21.47
C ALA A 295 -17.27 -10.46 20.48
N VAL A 296 -16.15 -10.44 19.76
CA VAL A 296 -15.76 -11.50 18.82
C VAL A 296 -15.40 -12.79 19.57
N GLU A 297 -14.63 -12.69 20.65
CA GLU A 297 -14.24 -13.85 21.46
C GLU A 297 -15.41 -14.46 22.22
N ALA A 298 -16.31 -13.64 22.75
CA ALA A 298 -17.56 -14.11 23.36
C ALA A 298 -18.44 -14.90 22.37
N ALA A 299 -18.29 -14.65 21.07
CA ALA A 299 -18.97 -15.40 20.01
C ALA A 299 -18.21 -16.68 19.58
N GLY A 300 -17.09 -17.04 20.22
CA GLY A 300 -16.28 -18.22 19.92
C GLY A 300 -15.45 -18.10 18.63
N ILE A 301 -15.21 -16.89 18.15
CA ILE A 301 -14.50 -16.64 16.89
C ILE A 301 -13.04 -16.27 17.19
N ALA A 302 -12.12 -16.82 16.39
CA ALA A 302 -10.70 -16.47 16.48
C ALA A 302 -10.50 -14.97 16.18
N CYS A 303 -9.90 -14.25 17.14
CA CYS A 303 -9.60 -12.83 17.02
C CYS A 303 -8.11 -12.58 17.22
N GLU A 304 -7.46 -11.97 16.24
CA GLU A 304 -6.07 -11.52 16.32
C GLU A 304 -6.00 -10.00 16.34
N VAL A 305 -5.06 -9.43 17.09
CA VAL A 305 -4.77 -7.99 17.06
C VAL A 305 -3.39 -7.75 16.47
N VAL A 306 -3.33 -6.91 15.45
CA VAL A 306 -2.09 -6.44 14.84
C VAL A 306 -1.90 -4.97 15.19
N PRO A 307 -0.84 -4.64 15.95
CA PRO A 307 -0.60 -3.27 16.38
C PRO A 307 -0.30 -2.37 15.17
N GLY A 308 -0.60 -1.09 15.33
CA GLY A 308 -0.29 -0.05 14.37
C GLY A 308 0.57 1.06 14.98
N ILE A 309 1.17 1.87 14.12
CA ILE A 309 1.85 3.09 14.59
C ILE A 309 0.79 4.08 15.07
N THR A 310 0.75 4.35 16.37
CA THR A 310 -0.21 5.30 16.94
C THR A 310 0.10 6.75 16.55
N ALA A 311 -0.92 7.61 16.56
CA ALA A 311 -0.78 9.00 16.09
C ALA A 311 0.28 9.77 16.87
N ALA A 312 0.41 9.59 18.19
CA ALA A 312 1.44 10.28 18.98
C ALA A 312 2.85 10.01 18.49
N LEU A 313 3.20 8.75 18.22
CA LEU A 313 4.53 8.38 17.73
C LEU A 313 4.81 9.03 16.38
N ALA A 314 3.87 8.91 15.44
CA ALA A 314 4.05 9.41 14.09
C ALA A 314 4.08 10.94 14.01
N CYS A 315 3.15 11.61 14.70
CA CYS A 315 3.10 13.06 14.78
C CYS A 315 4.41 13.60 15.35
N ALA A 316 4.88 13.02 16.45
CA ALA A 316 6.10 13.46 17.12
C ALA A 316 7.33 13.24 16.21
N ALA A 317 7.50 12.05 15.64
CA ALA A 317 8.62 11.74 14.76
C ALA A 317 8.68 12.67 13.54
N GLN A 318 7.57 12.88 12.83
CA GLN A 318 7.52 13.76 11.66
C GLN A 318 7.61 15.24 12.02
N ALA A 319 7.13 15.64 13.21
CA ALA A 319 7.35 16.99 13.71
C ALA A 319 8.79 17.20 14.19
N GLY A 320 9.61 16.16 14.32
CA GLY A 320 10.95 16.23 14.90
C GLY A 320 10.94 16.38 16.42
N ILE A 321 9.86 15.99 17.10
CA ILE A 321 9.71 16.06 18.56
C ILE A 321 9.98 14.67 19.16
N PRO A 322 10.99 14.51 20.03
CA PRO A 322 11.10 13.29 20.81
C PRO A 322 9.99 13.25 21.87
N LEU A 323 9.31 12.11 22.04
CA LEU A 323 8.29 11.96 23.09
C LEU A 323 8.90 11.77 24.49
N THR A 324 10.13 11.29 24.56
CA THR A 324 10.92 11.19 25.79
C THR A 324 12.31 11.75 25.54
N HIS A 325 12.89 12.38 26.55
CA HIS A 325 14.24 12.94 26.48
C HIS A 325 14.80 13.01 27.90
N ARG A 326 16.04 12.58 28.11
CA ARG A 326 16.65 12.38 29.44
C ARG A 326 16.44 13.55 30.41
N ASP A 327 16.60 14.76 29.89
CA ASP A 327 16.55 16.01 30.66
C ASP A 327 15.23 16.77 30.52
N ALA A 328 14.25 16.24 29.78
CA ALA A 328 12.99 16.94 29.50
C ALA A 328 11.74 16.11 29.83
N ALA A 329 11.73 14.82 29.50
CA ALA A 329 10.59 13.94 29.74
C ALA A 329 11.03 12.49 29.99
N ARG A 330 10.73 11.96 31.18
CA ARG A 330 10.99 10.57 31.59
C ARG A 330 9.74 9.69 31.55
N SER A 331 8.58 10.30 31.37
CA SER A 331 7.30 9.64 31.18
C SER A 331 6.55 10.22 29.98
N LEU A 332 5.68 9.39 29.40
CA LEU A 332 4.76 9.76 28.33
C LEU A 332 3.35 9.39 28.80
N THR A 333 2.47 10.38 28.82
CA THR A 333 1.06 10.21 29.19
C THR A 333 0.20 10.36 27.94
N LEU A 334 -0.50 9.30 27.55
CA LEU A 334 -1.50 9.36 26.47
C LEU A 334 -2.87 9.58 27.11
N VAL A 335 -3.58 10.61 26.69
CA VAL A 335 -4.90 10.94 27.23
C VAL A 335 -5.87 11.31 26.12
N THR A 336 -7.15 11.07 26.34
CA THR A 336 -8.20 11.53 25.43
C THR A 336 -8.85 12.80 25.96
N GLY A 337 -8.99 13.79 25.09
CA GLY A 337 -9.72 15.03 25.33
C GLY A 337 -11.22 14.90 25.13
N HIS A 338 -11.77 13.69 24.93
CA HIS A 338 -13.20 13.48 24.71
C HIS A 338 -13.71 12.28 25.51
N THR A 339 -14.72 12.49 26.35
CA THR A 339 -15.46 11.40 27.01
C THR A 339 -16.89 11.32 26.46
N ARG A 340 -17.59 10.22 26.81
CA ARG A 340 -18.93 9.86 26.30
C ARG A 340 -19.98 10.98 26.43
N ASP A 341 -19.81 11.88 27.40
CA ASP A 341 -20.79 12.92 27.74
C ASP A 341 -20.28 14.35 27.47
N GLY A 342 -19.20 14.50 26.69
CA GLY A 342 -18.60 15.80 26.37
C GLY A 342 -17.86 16.48 27.55
N ARG A 343 -17.72 15.78 28.68
CA ARG A 343 -16.99 16.25 29.86
C ARG A 343 -15.51 15.87 29.75
N LEU A 344 -14.62 16.72 30.21
CA LEU A 344 -13.19 16.38 30.31
C LEU A 344 -12.97 15.73 31.68
N ASP A 345 -13.05 14.40 31.75
CA ASP A 345 -12.83 13.63 32.98
C ASP A 345 -11.38 13.13 33.02
N VAL A 346 -10.46 14.04 33.33
CA VAL A 346 -9.02 13.77 33.39
C VAL A 346 -8.45 14.32 34.70
N ASN A 347 -7.44 13.66 35.24
CA ASN A 347 -6.73 14.14 36.41
C ASN A 347 -5.76 15.27 36.02
N PHE A 348 -6.23 16.51 36.06
CA PHE A 348 -5.43 17.69 35.71
C PHE A 348 -4.14 17.82 36.52
N ALA A 349 -4.17 17.48 37.82
CA ALA A 349 -2.98 17.52 38.66
C ALA A 349 -1.90 16.54 38.17
N SER A 350 -2.29 15.38 37.65
CA SER A 350 -1.36 14.44 37.02
C SER A 350 -0.80 14.97 35.71
N LEU A 351 -1.61 15.66 34.88
CA LEU A 351 -1.18 16.21 33.60
C LEU A 351 -0.27 17.44 33.75
N ALA A 352 -0.40 18.16 34.87
CA ALA A 352 0.40 19.33 35.19
C ALA A 352 1.81 19.00 35.75
N GLN A 353 2.10 17.73 36.09
CA GLN A 353 3.39 17.37 36.68
C GLN A 353 4.54 17.61 35.69
N PRO A 354 5.68 18.18 36.13
CA PRO A 354 6.84 18.40 35.28
C PRO A 354 7.54 17.08 34.90
N GLY A 355 8.39 17.13 33.87
CA GLY A 355 9.23 15.98 33.49
C GLY A 355 8.50 14.87 32.74
N GLN A 356 7.33 15.17 32.16
CA GLN A 356 6.58 14.28 31.29
C GLN A 356 6.26 14.94 29.95
N THR A 357 5.95 14.13 28.95
CA THR A 357 5.26 14.56 27.74
C THR A 357 3.81 14.10 27.80
N VAL A 358 2.85 15.01 27.63
CA VAL A 358 1.43 14.66 27.55
C VAL A 358 1.00 14.71 26.08
N ALA A 359 0.45 13.61 25.57
CA ALA A 359 -0.14 13.52 24.24
C ALA A 359 -1.67 13.41 24.35
N VAL A 360 -2.37 14.46 23.92
CA VAL A 360 -3.84 14.55 24.00
C VAL A 360 -4.48 14.27 22.65
N TYR A 361 -5.23 13.18 22.59
CA TYR A 361 -6.01 12.75 21.44
C TYR A 361 -7.40 13.37 21.48
N MET A 362 -8.01 13.65 20.32
CA MET A 362 -9.41 14.10 20.25
C MET A 362 -9.70 15.37 21.08
N GLY A 363 -8.70 16.22 21.27
CA GLY A 363 -8.76 17.39 22.16
C GLY A 363 -9.09 18.71 21.47
N VAL A 364 -9.39 18.72 20.16
CA VAL A 364 -9.58 19.97 19.39
C VAL A 364 -10.62 20.89 20.04
N THR A 365 -11.81 20.35 20.33
CA THR A 365 -12.93 21.11 20.88
C THR A 365 -12.80 21.38 22.38
N THR A 366 -12.05 20.54 23.10
CA THR A 366 -11.89 20.61 24.56
C THR A 366 -10.58 21.27 25.00
N LEU A 367 -9.76 21.73 24.06
CA LEU A 367 -8.49 22.38 24.32
C LEU A 367 -8.58 23.59 25.28
N PRO A 368 -9.60 24.47 25.18
CA PRO A 368 -9.74 25.56 26.16
C PRO A 368 -9.95 25.06 27.59
N LEU A 369 -10.82 24.06 27.78
CA LEU A 369 -11.08 23.44 29.09
C LEU A 369 -9.84 22.70 29.63
N LEU A 370 -9.09 22.04 28.74
CA LEU A 370 -7.83 21.39 29.10
C LEU A 370 -6.80 22.42 29.59
N PHE A 371 -6.68 23.55 28.89
CA PHE A 371 -5.78 24.64 29.28
C PHE A 371 -6.15 25.19 30.66
N GLU A 372 -7.41 25.57 30.86
CA GLU A 372 -7.90 26.09 32.14
C GLU A 372 -7.66 25.10 33.29
N GLY A 373 -7.98 23.82 33.09
CA GLY A 373 -7.81 22.79 34.13
C GLY A 373 -6.36 22.51 34.49
N ILE A 374 -5.46 22.40 33.51
CA ILE A 374 -4.03 22.18 33.76
C ILE A 374 -3.40 23.38 34.49
N VAL A 375 -3.74 24.62 34.08
CA VAL A 375 -3.21 25.83 34.71
C VAL A 375 -3.75 25.98 36.13
N ALA A 376 -5.04 25.73 36.35
CA ALA A 376 -5.64 25.74 37.69
C ALA A 376 -5.03 24.70 38.63
N ALA A 377 -4.52 23.58 38.08
CA ALA A 377 -3.82 22.55 38.82
C ALA A 377 -2.32 22.84 39.04
N GLY A 378 -1.84 24.03 38.67
CA GLY A 378 -0.46 24.48 38.86
C GLY A 378 0.49 24.23 37.68
N GLY A 379 -0.04 23.84 36.51
CA GLY A 379 0.76 23.70 35.29
C GLY A 379 1.20 25.04 34.72
N ASP A 380 2.41 25.09 34.17
CA ASP A 380 2.98 26.31 33.58
C ASP A 380 2.33 26.63 32.21
N PRO A 381 1.68 27.80 32.03
CA PRO A 381 1.14 28.22 30.74
C PRO A 381 2.21 28.47 29.66
N ALA A 382 3.46 28.74 30.07
CA ALA A 382 4.58 29.00 29.18
C ALA A 382 5.27 27.72 28.67
N GLN A 383 4.93 26.55 29.24
CA GLN A 383 5.59 25.29 28.88
C GLN A 383 5.45 25.00 27.37
N PRO A 384 6.47 24.37 26.75
CA PRO A 384 6.44 24.09 25.32
C PRO A 384 5.28 23.17 24.91
N ALA A 385 4.62 23.51 23.81
CA ALA A 385 3.54 22.72 23.23
C ALA A 385 3.63 22.67 21.70
N ALA A 386 3.08 21.61 21.12
CA ALA A 386 2.89 21.45 19.69
C ALA A 386 1.51 20.87 19.39
N PHE A 387 0.76 21.55 18.54
CA PHE A 387 -0.52 21.07 18.02
C PHE A 387 -0.36 20.64 16.58
N ILE A 388 -0.63 19.37 16.31
CA ILE A 388 -0.26 18.70 15.07
C ILE A 388 -1.54 18.20 14.41
N GLU A 389 -1.84 18.69 13.21
CA GLU A 389 -2.98 18.26 12.40
C GLU A 389 -2.52 17.34 11.27
N ARG A 390 -3.31 16.28 10.97
CA ARG A 390 -3.03 15.28 9.93
C ARG A 390 -1.62 14.68 10.05
N GLY A 391 -1.15 14.52 11.29
CA GLY A 391 0.20 14.03 11.52
C GLY A 391 0.36 12.59 11.06
N GLY A 392 1.57 12.23 10.64
CA GLY A 392 1.79 10.96 9.96
C GLY A 392 1.45 10.98 8.47
N THR A 393 1.22 12.16 7.86
CA THR A 393 0.89 12.30 6.43
C THR A 393 1.71 13.42 5.78
N PRO A 394 1.84 13.44 4.43
CA PRO A 394 2.49 14.55 3.72
C PRO A 394 1.79 15.90 3.89
N ARG A 395 0.54 15.92 4.37
CA ARG A 395 -0.24 17.14 4.63
C ARG A 395 -0.19 17.57 6.11
N GLN A 396 0.77 17.05 6.88
CA GLN A 396 0.93 17.41 8.28
C GLN A 396 1.15 18.92 8.44
N ARG A 397 0.42 19.52 9.38
CA ARG A 397 0.61 20.91 9.81
C ARG A 397 1.00 20.90 11.29
N VAL A 398 1.90 21.78 11.70
CA VAL A 398 2.36 21.87 13.09
C VAL A 398 2.30 23.32 13.56
N LEU A 399 1.56 23.56 14.65
CA LEU A 399 1.53 24.81 15.40
C LEU A 399 2.35 24.63 16.68
N ARG A 400 3.50 25.31 16.77
CA ARG A 400 4.38 25.29 17.94
C ARG A 400 4.29 26.61 18.70
N GLY A 401 4.51 26.55 20.00
CA GLY A 401 4.60 27.73 20.87
C GLY A 401 4.54 27.32 22.34
N SER A 402 4.31 28.31 23.20
CA SER A 402 3.87 28.03 24.58
C SER A 402 2.48 27.40 24.58
N PHE A 403 2.15 26.68 25.66
CA PHE A 403 0.82 26.09 25.84
C PHE A 403 -0.30 27.14 25.72
N ALA A 404 -0.11 28.33 26.32
CA ALA A 404 -1.04 29.44 26.20
C ALA A 404 -1.24 29.92 24.75
N GLU A 405 -0.17 30.05 23.97
CA GLU A 405 -0.27 30.46 22.57
C GLU A 405 -0.97 29.42 21.70
N VAL A 406 -0.63 28.14 21.91
CA VAL A 406 -1.24 27.03 21.20
C VAL A 406 -2.73 26.95 21.52
N ALA A 407 -3.12 26.99 22.79
CA ALA A 407 -4.51 26.94 23.22
C ALA A 407 -5.35 28.08 22.61
N ARG A 408 -4.79 29.30 22.54
CA ARG A 408 -5.46 30.47 21.94
C ARG A 408 -5.60 30.37 20.42
N ARG A 409 -4.60 29.84 19.72
CA ARG A 409 -4.53 29.87 18.24
C ARG A 409 -5.16 28.64 17.56
N ALA A 410 -5.17 27.49 18.24
CA ALA A 410 -5.53 26.21 17.65
C ALA A 410 -6.95 26.19 17.03
N GLY A 411 -7.95 26.79 17.69
CA GLY A 411 -9.35 26.75 17.24
C GLY A 411 -9.58 27.39 15.86
N GLY A 412 -8.86 28.46 15.52
CA GLY A 412 -8.93 29.11 14.20
C GLY A 412 -7.86 28.61 13.21
N TRP A 413 -6.94 27.76 13.66
CA TRP A 413 -5.85 27.24 12.85
C TRP A 413 -6.15 25.85 12.27
N VAL A 414 -6.86 25.02 13.04
CA VAL A 414 -7.23 23.67 12.63
C VAL A 414 -8.29 23.72 11.53
N GLU A 415 -8.18 22.82 10.56
CA GLU A 415 -9.20 22.63 9.53
C GLU A 415 -10.07 21.42 9.92
N ASP A 416 -10.53 20.63 8.93
CA ASP A 416 -11.35 19.43 9.16
C ASP A 416 -10.51 18.16 9.47
N GLY A 417 -9.22 18.29 9.77
CA GLY A 417 -8.31 17.17 10.01
C GLY A 417 -8.31 16.63 11.46
N PRO A 418 -7.90 15.37 11.68
CA PRO A 418 -7.59 14.89 13.02
C PRO A 418 -6.36 15.62 13.55
N ALA A 419 -6.39 16.00 14.83
CA ALA A 419 -5.28 16.68 15.48
C ALA A 419 -4.90 16.09 16.84
N LEU A 420 -3.65 16.28 17.20
CA LEU A 420 -3.02 15.83 18.44
C LEU A 420 -2.31 17.02 19.10
N LEU A 421 -2.50 17.21 20.40
CA LEU A 421 -1.67 18.10 21.19
C LEU A 421 -0.54 17.29 21.84
N LEU A 422 0.68 17.79 21.73
CA LEU A 422 1.82 17.40 22.55
C LEU A 422 2.15 18.56 23.49
N LEU A 423 2.35 18.26 24.78
CA LEU A 423 2.64 19.22 25.82
C LEU A 423 3.84 18.75 26.64
N GLY A 424 4.76 19.66 26.96
CA GLY A 424 5.90 19.43 27.83
C GLY A 424 7.24 19.78 27.18
N GLU A 425 8.29 19.85 28.00
CA GLU A 425 9.63 20.31 27.63
C GLU A 425 10.25 19.58 26.43
N ALA A 426 9.86 18.33 26.19
CA ALA A 426 10.35 17.57 25.05
C ALA A 426 9.97 18.21 23.69
N CYS A 427 8.87 18.98 23.64
CA CYS A 427 8.46 19.73 22.45
C CYS A 427 9.50 20.77 22.00
N ALA A 428 10.30 21.30 22.92
CA ALA A 428 11.40 22.24 22.64
C ALA A 428 12.71 21.56 22.24
N ARG A 429 12.85 20.23 22.44
CA ARG A 429 14.08 19.47 22.14
C ARG A 429 14.17 18.99 20.68
N GLY A 430 13.18 19.34 19.87
CA GLY A 430 13.15 18.94 18.47
C GLY A 430 14.06 19.77 17.57
N ALA A 431 14.53 19.17 16.48
CA ALA A 431 15.22 19.91 15.43
C ALA A 431 14.26 20.92 14.76
N PRO A 432 14.75 22.09 14.28
CA PRO A 432 13.95 22.94 13.42
C PRO A 432 13.51 22.14 12.18
N LEU A 433 12.22 22.17 11.85
CA LEU A 433 11.68 21.48 10.67
C LEU A 433 12.38 21.99 9.41
N ALA A 434 13.04 21.11 8.67
CA ALA A 434 13.53 21.42 7.34
C ALA A 434 12.32 21.57 6.39
N GLY A 435 12.07 22.79 5.90
CA GLY A 435 11.10 23.05 4.84
C GLY A 435 9.78 23.70 5.28
N ALA A 436 9.84 24.90 5.85
CA ALA A 436 8.73 25.85 5.84
C ALA A 436 9.28 27.27 5.65
N THR A 437 10.01 27.51 4.56
CA THR A 437 10.30 28.86 4.08
C THR A 437 9.08 29.38 3.33
N GLY A 438 8.23 30.13 4.04
CA GLY A 438 7.09 30.84 3.48
C GLY A 438 6.94 32.22 4.10
N GLY A 439 7.54 33.22 3.46
CA GLY A 439 7.00 34.59 3.41
C GLY A 439 7.50 35.60 4.44
N ALA A 440 8.74 36.06 4.31
CA ALA A 440 9.11 37.42 4.73
C ALA A 440 10.36 37.91 3.97
N THR A 441 10.20 38.25 2.69
CA THR A 441 11.10 39.20 2.01
C THR A 441 10.35 40.52 1.84
N GLY A 442 10.31 41.30 2.93
CA GLY A 442 10.03 42.73 2.85
C GLY A 442 11.19 43.40 2.14
N GLY A 443 10.91 43.99 0.98
CA GLY A 443 11.90 44.66 0.14
C GLY A 443 12.54 45.84 0.86
N ALA A 444 13.87 45.79 1.02
CA ALA A 444 14.68 46.98 1.23
C ALA A 444 15.03 47.54 -0.16
N LYS A 445 14.33 48.61 -0.55
CA LYS A 445 14.73 49.46 -1.67
C LYS A 445 16.09 50.05 -1.37
N GLY A 446 17.03 49.86 -2.30
CA GLY A 446 18.26 50.64 -2.36
C GLY A 446 17.94 52.12 -2.57
N GLY A 447 18.39 52.93 -1.64
CA GLY A 447 18.64 54.36 -1.83
C GLY A 447 20.12 54.57 -1.61
N GLY A 448 20.85 54.85 -2.69
CA GLY A 448 22.26 55.20 -2.60
C GLY A 448 22.45 56.58 -2.00
N GLU A 449 23.51 56.74 -1.23
CA GLU A 449 24.05 58.06 -0.94
C GLU A 449 25.58 57.99 -0.94
N GLN A 450 26.17 58.69 -1.90
CA GLN A 450 27.58 59.02 -2.00
C GLN A 450 27.90 60.16 -1.01
N ALA A 451 28.93 60.00 -0.19
CA ALA A 451 29.84 61.07 0.26
C ALA A 451 31.01 60.38 1.00
N ALA A 452 32.20 60.26 0.41
CA ALA A 452 33.25 61.27 0.26
C ALA A 452 34.02 61.61 1.55
N ARG A 453 35.36 61.52 1.43
CA ARG A 453 36.45 61.99 2.32
C ARG A 453 36.82 60.98 3.42
N GLY A 454 38.06 60.50 3.56
CA GLY A 454 39.36 61.09 3.24
C GLY A 454 40.10 61.31 4.57
N GLY A 455 41.14 60.51 4.82
CA GLY A 455 41.94 60.53 6.06
C GLY A 455 42.56 59.17 6.32
#